data_AF-A0A925ZEV2-F1
#
_entry.id   AF-A0A925ZEV2-F1
#
_cell.length_a   1.000
_cell.length_b   1.000
_cell.length_c   1.000
_cell.angle_alpha   90.00
_cell.angle_beta   90.00
_cell.angle_gamma   90.00
#
_symmetry.space_group_name_H-M   'P 1'
#
loop_
_entity.id
_entity.type
_entity.pdbx_description
1 polymer ?
#
loop_
_entity_poly.entity_id
_entity_poly.type
_entity_poly.pdbx_seq_one_letter_code
_entity_poly.pdbx_strand_id
1 'polypeptide(L)'
;MSKILKDLQEILLQGQKLSMQGSLDRRMPDKKSVPFFIGARKGLKEYVTLNPTDSTGWRLLSKVEESLLNYPEALSSLQKTIELGGRDKKDLKKIALLKECLTSWGELELTPEQLDSLGDYLEDKLKDYECNHTLSFTKEWIDENMLESKKTRIVKAINGKGGFCDCEVLANVIRD
;
A
#
# COMPACT_ATOMS: atom_id res chain seq x y z
N MET A 1 -12.72 18.75 -17.02
CA MET A 1 -13.01 17.47 -16.33
C MET A 1 -14.47 17.12 -16.55
N SER A 2 -14.75 15.94 -17.13
CA SER A 2 -16.11 15.45 -17.41
C SER A 2 -16.91 15.20 -16.12
N LYS A 3 -18.24 15.12 -16.20
CA LYS A 3 -19.10 14.81 -15.03
C LYS A 3 -18.73 13.46 -14.42
N ILE A 4 -18.61 12.42 -15.25
CA ILE A 4 -18.22 11.07 -14.84
C ILE A 4 -16.91 11.10 -14.04
N LEU A 5 -15.91 11.83 -14.53
CA LEU A 5 -14.61 11.88 -13.88
C LEU A 5 -14.66 12.64 -12.54
N LYS A 6 -15.50 13.66 -12.41
CA LYS A 6 -15.76 14.33 -11.12
C LYS A 6 -16.44 13.41 -10.13
N ASP A 7 -17.46 12.67 -10.55
CA ASP A 7 -18.18 11.73 -9.69
C ASP A 7 -17.22 10.63 -9.17
N LEU A 8 -16.36 10.09 -10.04
CA LEU A 8 -15.31 9.13 -9.65
C LEU A 8 -14.27 9.72 -8.71
N GLN A 9 -13.89 10.98 -8.91
CA GLN A 9 -13.01 11.70 -7.99
C GLN A 9 -13.64 11.85 -6.61
N GLU A 10 -14.93 12.16 -6.53
CA GLU A 10 -15.65 12.28 -5.26
C GLU A 10 -15.71 10.96 -4.50
N ILE A 11 -15.96 9.84 -5.19
CA ILE A 11 -15.91 8.49 -4.59
C ILE A 11 -14.51 8.20 -4.03
N LEU A 12 -13.45 8.48 -4.79
CA LEU A 12 -12.08 8.32 -4.32
C LEU A 12 -11.81 9.16 -3.05
N LEU A 13 -12.21 10.43 -3.05
CA LEU A 13 -12.04 11.32 -1.90
C LEU A 13 -12.80 10.84 -0.67
N GLN A 14 -14.00 10.25 -0.84
CA GLN A 14 -14.73 9.64 0.26
C GLN A 14 -13.98 8.44 0.85
N GLY A 15 -13.42 7.57 0.00
CA GLY A 15 -12.55 6.48 0.45
C GLY A 15 -11.35 7.00 1.24
N GLN A 16 -10.64 8.00 0.74
CA GLN A 16 -9.46 8.57 1.41
C GLN A 16 -9.79 9.19 2.77
N LYS A 17 -10.98 9.77 2.95
CA LYS A 17 -11.41 10.28 4.26
C LYS A 17 -11.65 9.17 5.28
N LEU A 18 -12.07 7.99 4.81
CA LEU A 18 -12.41 6.86 5.65
C LEU A 18 -11.25 5.89 5.84
N SER A 19 -10.18 6.00 5.05
CA SER A 19 -9.13 4.97 5.01
C SER A 19 -8.20 4.99 6.23
N MET A 20 -8.19 6.08 6.99
CA MET A 20 -7.26 6.30 8.11
C MET A 20 -5.79 6.17 7.70
N GLN A 21 -5.49 6.29 6.40
CA GLN A 21 -4.13 6.26 5.87
C GLN A 21 -3.54 7.66 5.87
N GLY A 22 -2.36 7.81 6.46
CA GLY A 22 -1.47 8.94 6.26
C GLY A 22 -0.98 9.03 4.82
N SER A 23 -0.43 10.18 4.46
CA SER A 23 0.24 10.33 3.17
C SER A 23 1.52 9.51 3.21
N LEU A 24 1.55 8.41 2.45
CA LEU A 24 2.64 7.42 2.35
C LEU A 24 2.59 6.26 3.35
N ASP A 25 1.50 6.11 4.12
CA ASP A 25 1.32 4.94 4.97
C ASP A 25 1.22 3.68 4.11
N ARG A 26 2.07 2.70 4.37
CA ARG A 26 2.10 1.41 3.65
C ARG A 26 1.19 0.38 4.32
N ARG A 27 0.06 0.83 4.84
CA ARG A 27 -0.92 -0.01 5.54
C ARG A 27 -2.16 -0.23 4.70
N MET A 28 -2.79 -1.40 4.84
CA MET A 28 -4.11 -1.64 4.28
C MET A 28 -5.10 -0.53 4.69
N PRO A 29 -5.92 -0.05 3.75
CA PRO A 29 -6.94 0.94 4.08
C PRO A 29 -8.01 0.35 5.01
N ASP A 30 -8.59 1.18 5.89
CA ASP A 30 -9.68 0.73 6.76
C ASP A 30 -10.81 0.07 5.95
N LYS A 31 -11.37 -1.02 6.47
CA LYS A 31 -12.41 -1.83 5.80
C LYS A 31 -13.60 -0.99 5.33
N LYS A 32 -13.92 0.12 6.00
CA LYS A 32 -15.00 1.05 5.61
C LYS A 32 -14.71 1.81 4.32
N SER A 33 -13.44 2.05 4.00
CA SER A 33 -13.00 2.77 2.80
C SER A 33 -12.87 1.87 1.56
N VAL A 34 -12.61 0.58 1.74
CA VAL A 34 -12.38 -0.38 0.66
C VAL A 34 -13.49 -0.36 -0.41
N PRO A 35 -14.80 -0.36 -0.08
CA PRO A 35 -15.85 -0.31 -1.11
C PRO A 35 -15.76 0.91 -2.03
N PHE A 36 -15.35 2.07 -1.49
CA PHE A 36 -15.17 3.30 -2.27
C PHE A 36 -14.00 3.17 -3.23
N PHE A 37 -12.86 2.64 -2.76
CA PHE A 37 -11.70 2.42 -3.63
C PHE A 37 -11.97 1.40 -4.73
N ILE A 38 -12.69 0.32 -4.43
CA ILE A 38 -13.06 -0.67 -5.45
C ILE A 38 -14.00 -0.04 -6.50
N GLY A 39 -14.99 0.74 -6.07
CA GLY A 39 -15.90 1.47 -6.96
C GLY A 39 -15.17 2.48 -7.85
N ALA A 40 -14.33 3.34 -7.25
CA ALA A 40 -13.53 4.31 -7.97
C ALA A 40 -12.56 3.64 -8.95
N ARG A 41 -11.84 2.58 -8.52
CA ARG A 41 -10.90 1.84 -9.38
C ARG A 41 -11.60 1.25 -10.60
N LYS A 42 -12.75 0.59 -10.41
CA LYS A 42 -13.51 0.03 -11.53
C LYS A 42 -13.88 1.11 -12.54
N GLY A 43 -14.53 2.19 -12.08
CA GLY A 43 -14.96 3.27 -12.97
C GLY A 43 -13.80 4.02 -13.62
N LEU A 44 -12.68 4.21 -12.92
CA LEU A 44 -11.49 4.85 -13.47
C LEU A 44 -10.80 3.99 -14.53
N LYS A 45 -10.72 2.66 -14.35
CA LYS A 45 -10.22 1.74 -15.38
C LYS A 45 -11.05 1.82 -16.65
N GLU A 46 -12.37 1.73 -16.52
CA GLU A 46 -13.30 1.88 -17.66
C GLU A 46 -13.14 3.26 -18.33
N TYR A 47 -13.05 4.32 -17.53
CA TYR A 47 -12.90 5.69 -18.02
C TYR A 47 -11.63 5.89 -18.85
N VAL A 48 -10.46 5.45 -18.37
CA VAL A 48 -9.19 5.63 -19.09
C VAL A 48 -9.09 4.72 -20.32
N THR A 49 -9.79 3.58 -20.35
CA THR A 49 -9.92 2.78 -21.57
C THR A 49 -10.68 3.54 -22.65
N LEU A 50 -11.77 4.22 -22.29
CA LEU A 50 -12.58 5.02 -23.22
C LEU A 50 -11.93 6.37 -23.56
N ASN A 51 -11.11 6.92 -22.66
CA ASN A 51 -10.49 8.24 -22.77
C ASN A 51 -8.97 8.14 -22.54
N PRO A 52 -8.22 7.42 -23.39
CA PRO A 52 -6.82 7.07 -23.12
C PRO A 52 -5.87 8.27 -23.11
N THR A 53 -6.29 9.43 -23.63
CA THR A 53 -5.50 10.66 -23.66
C THR A 53 -5.81 11.62 -22.51
N ASP A 54 -6.78 11.30 -21.64
CA ASP A 54 -7.12 12.15 -20.48
C ASP A 54 -6.14 11.90 -19.33
N SER A 55 -5.14 12.79 -19.20
CA SER A 55 -4.13 12.73 -18.14
C SER A 55 -4.73 12.83 -16.73
N THR A 56 -5.88 13.47 -16.55
CA THR A 56 -6.52 13.56 -15.23
C THR A 56 -7.12 12.22 -14.81
N GLY A 57 -7.70 11.47 -15.76
CA GLY A 57 -8.18 10.11 -15.54
C GLY A 57 -7.06 9.19 -15.05
N TRP A 58 -5.92 9.20 -15.76
CA TRP A 58 -4.74 8.43 -15.37
C TRP A 58 -4.18 8.83 -14.00
N ARG A 59 -4.19 10.12 -13.67
CA ARG A 59 -3.74 10.59 -12.35
C ARG A 59 -4.64 10.08 -11.23
N LEU A 60 -5.97 10.08 -11.42
CA LEU A 60 -6.90 9.56 -10.43
C LEU A 60 -6.81 8.03 -10.31
N LEU A 61 -6.60 7.32 -11.43
CA LEU A 61 -6.34 5.88 -11.40
C LEU A 61 -5.08 5.55 -10.60
N SER A 62 -4.01 6.32 -10.79
CA SER A 62 -2.79 6.16 -9.98
C SER A 62 -3.07 6.27 -8.48
N LYS A 63 -3.85 7.27 -8.06
CA LYS A 63 -4.17 7.50 -6.64
C LYS A 63 -5.00 6.39 -6.02
N VAL A 64 -5.96 5.82 -6.76
CA VAL A 64 -6.78 4.73 -6.21
C VAL A 64 -6.01 3.43 -6.13
N GLU A 65 -5.14 3.13 -7.11
CA GLU A 65 -4.25 1.97 -7.04
C GLU A 65 -3.24 2.13 -5.90
N GLU A 66 -2.70 3.34 -5.68
CA GLU A 66 -1.85 3.65 -4.51
C GLU A 66 -2.60 3.40 -3.18
N SER A 67 -3.85 3.85 -3.07
CA SER A 67 -4.68 3.66 -1.86
C SER A 67 -4.97 2.18 -1.56
N LEU A 68 -4.95 1.34 -2.61
CA LEU A 68 -5.10 -0.11 -2.55
C LEU A 68 -3.76 -0.85 -2.50
N LEU A 69 -2.65 -0.13 -2.25
CA LEU A 69 -1.28 -0.67 -2.18
C LEU A 69 -0.83 -1.38 -3.46
N ASN A 70 -1.48 -1.10 -4.58
CA ASN A 70 -1.13 -1.63 -5.89
C ASN A 70 -0.11 -0.72 -6.59
N TYR A 71 1.09 -0.66 -6.03
CA TYR A 71 2.15 0.24 -6.46
C TYR A 71 2.60 0.09 -7.92
N PRO A 72 2.66 -1.13 -8.52
CA PRO A 72 3.03 -1.25 -9.93
C PRO A 72 2.05 -0.51 -10.86
N GLU A 73 0.74 -0.71 -10.67
CA GLU A 73 -0.32 -0.06 -11.43
C GLU A 73 -0.42 1.44 -11.10
N ALA A 74 -0.19 1.81 -9.84
CA ALA A 74 -0.13 3.21 -9.44
C ALA A 74 0.99 3.94 -10.18
N LEU A 75 2.18 3.33 -10.27
CA LEU A 75 3.35 3.87 -10.95
C LEU A 75 3.12 3.96 -12.46
N SER A 76 2.62 2.91 -13.10
CA SER A 76 2.37 2.91 -14.55
C SER A 76 1.32 3.95 -14.95
N SER A 77 0.24 4.08 -14.17
CA SER A 77 -0.80 5.10 -14.39
C SER A 77 -0.26 6.53 -14.21
N LEU A 78 0.63 6.74 -13.24
CA LEU A 78 1.24 8.07 -13.04
C LEU A 78 2.25 8.41 -14.13
N GLN A 79 3.05 7.44 -14.60
CA GLN A 79 3.92 7.62 -15.75
C GLN A 79 3.10 7.99 -17.00
N LYS A 80 1.95 7.34 -17.20
CA LYS A 80 1.04 7.67 -18.30
C LYS A 80 0.52 9.10 -18.24
N THR A 81 0.25 9.60 -17.03
CA THR A 81 -0.12 11.00 -16.81
C THR A 81 0.96 11.96 -17.31
N ILE A 82 2.23 11.68 -17.03
CA ILE A 82 3.38 12.50 -17.47
C ILE A 82 3.55 12.44 -18.98
N GLU A 83 3.45 11.24 -19.59
CA GLU A 83 3.52 11.06 -21.04
C GLU A 83 2.50 11.91 -21.80
N LEU A 84 1.30 12.06 -21.23
CA LEU A 84 0.21 12.86 -21.79
C LEU A 84 0.33 14.36 -21.49
N GLY A 85 1.50 14.82 -21.03
CA GLY A 85 1.78 16.23 -20.73
C GLY A 85 1.28 16.71 -19.38
N GLY A 86 0.74 15.83 -18.53
CA GLY A 86 0.29 16.13 -17.17
C GLY A 86 1.47 16.28 -16.20
N ARG A 87 2.39 17.20 -16.44
CA ARG A 87 3.65 17.31 -15.69
C ARG A 87 3.53 18.26 -14.50
N ASP A 88 3.07 17.76 -13.36
CA ASP A 88 3.17 18.45 -12.06
C ASP A 88 4.47 18.01 -11.36
N LYS A 89 5.19 18.96 -10.71
CA LYS A 89 6.36 18.65 -9.87
C LYS A 89 6.00 17.63 -8.76
N LYS A 90 4.77 17.67 -8.26
CA LYS A 90 4.25 16.72 -7.28
C LYS A 90 4.15 15.30 -7.84
N ASP A 91 3.77 15.16 -9.11
CA ASP A 91 3.67 13.85 -9.78
C ASP A 91 5.07 13.22 -9.93
N LEU A 92 6.09 14.02 -10.28
CA LEU A 92 7.49 13.53 -10.35
C LEU A 92 8.01 13.04 -8.99
N LYS A 93 7.74 13.79 -7.92
CA LYS A 93 8.08 13.36 -6.56
C LYS A 93 7.36 12.06 -6.20
N LYS A 94 6.07 11.95 -6.56
CA LYS A 94 5.28 10.74 -6.30
C LYS A 94 5.79 9.53 -7.10
N ILE A 95 6.23 9.70 -8.35
CA ILE A 95 6.89 8.62 -9.11
C ILE A 95 8.13 8.08 -8.40
N ALA A 96 8.99 8.97 -7.86
CA ALA A 96 10.17 8.53 -7.12
C ALA A 96 9.77 7.71 -5.87
N LEU A 97 8.79 8.20 -5.11
CA LEU A 97 8.26 7.52 -3.92
C LEU A 97 7.62 6.17 -4.26
N LEU A 98 6.86 6.07 -5.35
CA LEU A 98 6.24 4.81 -5.77
C LEU A 98 7.30 3.78 -6.19
N LYS A 99 8.41 4.21 -6.80
CA LYS A 99 9.54 3.32 -7.11
C LYS A 99 10.22 2.80 -5.85
N GLU A 100 10.47 3.69 -4.88
CA GLU A 100 11.02 3.29 -3.57
C GLU A 100 10.10 2.31 -2.85
N CYS A 101 8.79 2.56 -2.85
CA CYS A 101 7.80 1.66 -2.27
C CYS A 101 7.80 0.31 -2.97
N LEU A 102 7.83 0.28 -4.31
CA LEU A 102 7.85 -0.96 -5.08
C LEU A 102 9.09 -1.82 -4.76
N THR A 103 10.26 -1.20 -4.69
CA THR A 103 11.49 -1.90 -4.29
C THR A 103 11.36 -2.43 -2.85
N SER A 104 10.97 -1.56 -1.92
CA SER A 104 10.90 -1.90 -0.50
C SER A 104 9.84 -2.97 -0.17
N TRP A 105 8.69 -2.95 -0.87
CA TRP A 105 7.65 -3.98 -0.77
C TRP A 105 8.09 -5.30 -1.41
N GLY A 106 8.74 -5.24 -2.57
CA GLY A 106 9.26 -6.43 -3.24
C GLY A 106 10.28 -7.18 -2.38
N GLU A 107 11.07 -6.46 -1.59
CA GLU A 107 12.05 -7.04 -0.66
C GLU A 107 11.43 -7.78 0.54
N LEU A 108 10.24 -7.36 1.01
CA LEU A 108 9.62 -7.92 2.21
C LEU A 108 9.09 -9.35 2.00
N GLU A 109 8.87 -9.76 0.74
CA GLU A 109 8.27 -11.05 0.35
C GLU A 109 6.93 -11.39 1.04
N LEU A 110 6.27 -10.38 1.60
CA LEU A 110 4.93 -10.45 2.19
C LEU A 110 3.94 -9.67 1.33
N THR A 111 2.75 -10.23 1.13
CA THR A 111 1.61 -9.49 0.58
C THR A 111 1.05 -8.52 1.61
N PRO A 112 0.28 -7.50 1.20
CA PRO A 112 -0.35 -6.58 2.16
C PRO A 112 -1.23 -7.28 3.20
N GLU A 113 -1.98 -8.29 2.78
CA GLU A 113 -2.85 -9.07 3.66
C GLU A 113 -2.04 -9.89 4.67
N GLN A 114 -0.89 -10.42 4.25
CA GLN A 114 0.04 -11.13 5.14
C GLN A 114 0.70 -10.17 6.14
N LEU A 115 1.06 -8.97 5.70
CA LEU A 115 1.64 -7.96 6.57
C LEU A 115 0.63 -7.47 7.61
N ASP A 116 -0.62 -7.22 7.21
CA ASP A 116 -1.71 -6.84 8.11
C ASP A 116 -2.02 -7.96 9.11
N SER A 117 -2.06 -9.22 8.66
CA SER A 117 -2.23 -10.41 9.54
C SER A 117 -1.10 -10.56 10.56
N LEU A 118 0.15 -10.35 10.16
CA LEU A 118 1.29 -10.32 11.10
C LEU A 118 1.13 -9.18 12.11
N GLY A 119 0.71 -8.00 11.65
CA GLY A 119 0.43 -6.85 12.52
C GLY A 119 -0.63 -7.16 13.58
N ASP A 120 -1.80 -7.67 13.16
CA ASP A 120 -2.89 -8.06 14.05
C ASP A 120 -2.44 -9.12 15.08
N TYR A 121 -1.67 -10.12 14.64
CA TYR A 121 -1.14 -11.16 15.51
C TYR A 121 -0.18 -10.59 16.58
N LEU A 122 0.75 -9.72 16.18
CA LEU A 122 1.69 -9.10 17.11
C LEU A 122 1.00 -8.11 18.06
N GLU A 123 0.05 -7.32 17.57
CA GLU A 123 -0.74 -6.43 18.42
C GLU A 123 -1.55 -7.21 19.46
N ASP A 124 -2.04 -8.40 19.13
CA ASP A 124 -2.75 -9.24 20.09
C ASP A 124 -1.81 -9.83 21.15
N LYS A 125 -0.71 -10.47 20.73
CA LYS A 125 0.27 -11.05 21.65
C LYS A 125 0.87 -9.99 22.58
N LEU A 126 1.26 -8.83 22.07
CA LEU A 126 1.94 -7.79 22.85
C LEU A 126 1.02 -6.98 23.78
N LYS A 127 -0.30 -7.21 23.79
CA LYS A 127 -1.19 -6.68 24.85
C LYS A 127 -0.91 -7.35 26.19
N ASP A 128 -0.63 -8.64 26.16
CA ASP A 128 -0.54 -9.48 27.35
C ASP A 128 0.91 -9.69 27.82
N TYR A 129 1.90 -9.32 27.00
CA TYR A 129 3.32 -9.52 27.27
C TYR A 129 4.12 -8.22 27.12
N GLU A 130 4.97 -7.92 28.10
CA GLU A 130 6.01 -6.90 27.94
C GLU A 130 7.00 -7.33 26.86
N CYS A 131 7.54 -6.36 26.11
CA CYS A 131 8.52 -6.65 25.09
C CYS A 131 9.79 -7.27 25.71
N ASN A 132 10.12 -8.49 25.31
CA ASN A 132 11.32 -9.20 25.74
C ASN A 132 12.52 -9.03 24.79
N HIS A 133 12.44 -8.09 23.85
CA HIS A 133 13.45 -7.81 22.82
C HIS A 133 13.84 -9.02 21.95
N THR A 134 12.92 -9.98 21.80
CA THR A 134 13.09 -11.12 20.89
C THR A 134 12.16 -10.98 19.68
N LEU A 135 12.42 -11.81 18.67
CA LEU A 135 11.61 -11.92 17.45
C LEU A 135 10.72 -13.18 17.48
N SER A 136 10.37 -13.65 18.69
CA SER A 136 9.79 -14.98 18.92
C SER A 136 8.42 -15.10 18.28
N PHE A 137 7.54 -14.11 18.50
CA PHE A 137 6.18 -14.13 17.97
C PHE A 137 6.16 -13.92 16.45
N THR A 138 7.01 -13.04 15.93
CA THR A 138 7.14 -12.86 14.48
C THR A 138 7.60 -14.15 13.80
N LYS A 139 8.57 -14.87 14.37
CA LYS A 139 9.03 -16.16 13.83
C LYS A 139 7.95 -17.23 13.92
N GLU A 140 7.23 -17.30 15.04
CA GLU A 140 6.07 -18.19 15.21
C GLU A 140 5.05 -17.96 14.09
N TRP A 141 4.65 -16.71 13.85
CA TRP A 141 3.72 -16.38 12.77
C TRP A 141 4.27 -16.75 11.38
N ILE A 142 5.55 -16.45 11.10
CA ILE A 142 6.19 -16.81 9.83
C ILE A 142 6.21 -18.34 9.65
N ASP A 143 6.45 -19.08 10.72
CA ASP A 143 6.52 -20.54 10.67
C ASP A 143 5.17 -21.18 10.32
N GLU A 144 4.08 -20.59 10.79
CA GLU A 144 2.72 -21.06 10.58
C GLU A 144 2.12 -20.63 9.23
N ASN A 145 2.50 -19.44 8.74
CA ASN A 145 1.81 -18.80 7.61
C ASN A 145 2.63 -18.76 6.31
N MET A 146 3.93 -19.04 6.36
CA MET A 146 4.83 -18.90 5.21
C MET A 146 5.49 -20.22 4.80
N LEU A 147 5.74 -20.35 3.50
CA LEU A 147 6.51 -21.46 2.95
C LEU A 147 7.94 -21.45 3.50
N GLU A 148 8.45 -22.64 3.85
CA GLU A 148 9.81 -22.84 4.37
C GLU A 148 10.90 -22.14 3.52
N SER A 149 10.74 -22.17 2.20
CA SER A 149 11.67 -21.57 1.24
C SER A 149 11.73 -20.03 1.29
N LYS A 150 10.80 -19.36 1.97
CA LYS A 150 10.73 -17.90 2.09
C LYS A 150 11.13 -17.38 3.48
N LYS A 151 11.01 -18.19 4.53
CA LYS A 151 11.14 -17.77 5.94
C LYS A 151 12.41 -16.95 6.21
N THR A 152 13.58 -17.46 5.82
CA THR A 152 14.86 -16.77 6.02
C THR A 152 14.94 -15.42 5.30
N ARG A 153 14.36 -15.31 4.10
CA ARG A 153 14.36 -14.05 3.33
C ARG A 153 13.43 -13.02 3.96
N ILE A 154 12.26 -13.45 4.41
CA ILE A 154 11.30 -12.60 5.14
C ILE A 154 11.92 -12.06 6.43
N VAL A 155 12.53 -12.91 7.26
CA VAL A 155 13.21 -12.47 8.49
C VAL A 155 14.34 -11.49 8.17
N LYS A 156 15.13 -11.75 7.13
CA LYS A 156 16.20 -10.83 6.70
C LYS A 156 15.64 -9.48 6.26
N ALA A 157 14.52 -9.46 5.54
CA ALA A 157 13.88 -8.25 5.08
C ALA A 157 13.28 -7.43 6.23
N ILE A 158 12.63 -8.10 7.19
CA ILE A 158 12.14 -7.51 8.44
C ILE A 158 13.29 -6.84 9.21
N ASN A 159 14.41 -7.54 9.40
CA ASN A 159 15.60 -6.99 10.04
C ASN A 159 16.19 -5.81 9.25
N GLY A 160 16.19 -5.88 7.91
CA GLY A 160 16.67 -4.80 7.04
C GLY A 160 15.88 -3.50 7.18
N LYS A 161 14.61 -3.61 7.62
CA LYS A 161 13.74 -2.48 7.97
C LYS A 161 13.80 -2.09 9.46
N GLY A 162 14.70 -2.71 10.23
CA GLY A 162 14.89 -2.40 11.64
C GLY A 162 13.94 -3.12 12.59
N GLY A 163 13.29 -4.22 12.17
CA GLY A 163 12.48 -5.06 13.04
C GLY A 163 13.29 -6.16 13.73
N PHE A 164 14.05 -5.85 14.79
CA PHE A 164 14.89 -6.85 15.48
C PHE A 164 14.21 -7.46 16.72
N CYS A 165 13.21 -6.78 17.31
CA CYS A 165 12.22 -7.35 18.24
C CYS A 165 10.80 -7.32 17.64
N ASP A 166 9.89 -8.12 18.19
CA ASP A 166 8.45 -8.09 17.85
C ASP A 166 7.84 -6.67 17.97
N CYS A 167 8.34 -5.88 18.92
CA CYS A 167 7.96 -4.48 19.12
C CYS A 167 8.37 -3.54 17.98
N GLU A 168 9.57 -3.74 17.45
CA GLU A 168 10.15 -2.99 16.35
C GLU A 168 9.57 -3.45 15.02
N VAL A 169 9.13 -4.71 14.90
CA VAL A 169 8.35 -5.15 13.75
C VAL A 169 7.07 -4.31 13.64
N LEU A 170 6.31 -4.17 14.75
CA LEU A 170 5.15 -3.29 14.76
C LEU A 170 5.50 -1.82 14.44
N ALA A 171 6.57 -1.30 15.03
CA ALA A 171 6.91 0.13 14.89
C ALA A 171 7.51 0.49 13.52
N ASN A 172 8.38 -0.37 12.98
CA ASN A 172 9.26 -0.04 11.84
C ASN A 172 8.90 -0.82 10.57
N VAL A 173 8.09 -1.87 10.65
CA VAL A 173 7.73 -2.71 9.49
C VAL A 173 6.24 -2.67 9.19
N ILE A 174 5.39 -2.73 10.22
CA ILE A 174 3.93 -2.71 10.06
C ILE A 174 3.39 -1.27 9.94
N ARG A 175 3.96 -0.33 10.69
CA ARG A 175 3.49 1.07 10.79
C ARG A 175 4.35 2.08 10.02
N ASP A 176 5.16 1.61 9.09
CA ASP A 176 6.05 2.42 8.21
C ASP A 176 5.38 2.87 6.89
#